data_AF-A0AAV0Q9A7-F1
#
_entry.id   AF-A0AAV0Q9A7-F1
#
_cell.length_a   1.000
_cell.length_b   1.000
_cell.length_c   1.000
_cell.angle_alpha   90.00
_cell.angle_beta   90.00
_cell.angle_gamma   90.00
#
_symmetry.space_group_name_H-M   'P 1'
#
loop_
_entity.id
_entity.type
_entity.pdbx_description
1 polymer ?
#
loop_
_entity_poly.entity_id
_entity_poly.type
_entity_poly.pdbx_seq_one_letter_code
_entity_poly.pdbx_strand_id
1 'polypeptide(L)'
;MEPQPQPLAVMDVDQSEMSIVQWDGTQNGGFSQAQSMMLNSKKLQDDLQNLGLKIKQHENNLKLLKNQKNKLDDSILDTQVTLSKYHSSAATGTENEERTSQSEEETIKQILQYGPSAASIWCQLRANHTSYASYPTLTKDVIGIVATLGRVDDDNLSRMLSQYLGVETMLAIVCKSYEGVKALETYDREGHINKESGIHGVGASFGTALNGSFSVICLEDLRQESKFLFYRPYCGEFVLDDPQRRLDLLKPKLSTGESPPGFLGFAVNMINVEYMNLFFLTSSGHGLRETLLYNIFSRLQVYKTREDMLLARPCISDGAISLDGGMIRHPGIFSLGSWKEMNIRFPRSSASSAPSKYSETEKQLMEMRWKKEKMEEDMKREQALLDAARHQFQRKKEEFVKFLAESSSYAAQQPHMHPMQQQQQQQQQQPMHPMQQNHFMNR
;
A
#
# COMPACT_ATOMS: atom_id res chain seq x y z
N MET A 1 -13.50 20.61 9.52
CA MET A 1 -12.18 20.45 10.18
C MET A 1 -12.38 19.52 11.35
N GLU A 2 -11.79 18.35 11.29
CA GLU A 2 -11.90 17.27 12.29
C GLU A 2 -10.46 16.75 12.49
N PRO A 3 -10.01 16.48 13.73
CA PRO A 3 -8.58 16.30 14.00
C PRO A 3 -8.08 14.94 13.52
N GLN A 4 -6.96 14.93 12.78
CA GLN A 4 -6.26 13.69 12.45
C GLN A 4 -5.69 13.03 13.73
N PRO A 5 -5.73 11.69 13.85
CA PRO A 5 -5.00 10.98 14.90
C PRO A 5 -3.50 11.02 14.59
N GLN A 6 -2.71 11.52 15.54
CA GLN A 6 -1.25 11.54 15.43
C GLN A 6 -0.65 10.13 15.51
N PRO A 7 0.47 9.85 14.80
CA PRO A 7 1.20 8.59 14.96
C PRO A 7 1.85 8.54 16.35
N LEU A 8 1.69 7.41 17.04
CA LEU A 8 2.36 7.17 18.32
C LEU A 8 3.88 7.11 18.12
N ALA A 9 4.58 8.02 18.77
CA ALA A 9 6.04 8.11 18.70
C ALA A 9 6.69 6.86 19.31
N VAL A 10 7.69 6.32 18.61
CA VAL A 10 8.62 5.33 19.17
C VAL A 10 9.52 6.08 20.15
N MET A 11 9.33 5.84 21.46
CA MET A 11 10.28 6.32 22.47
C MET A 11 11.33 5.25 22.72
N ASP A 12 12.58 5.67 22.58
CA ASP A 12 13.77 4.85 22.71
C ASP A 12 13.93 4.29 24.13
N VAL A 13 14.48 3.07 24.24
CA VAL A 13 14.70 2.42 25.55
C VAL A 13 16.12 2.74 25.98
N ASP A 14 16.26 3.80 26.77
CA ASP A 14 17.54 4.26 27.29
C ASP A 14 18.18 3.19 28.20
N GLN A 15 19.46 2.91 27.94
CA GLN A 15 20.24 1.91 28.68
C GLN A 15 21.01 2.59 29.81
N SER A 16 20.53 2.48 31.05
CA SER A 16 21.30 2.89 32.22
C SER A 16 21.80 1.66 33.00
N GLU A 17 23.09 1.36 32.88
CA GLU A 17 23.78 0.35 33.68
C GLU A 17 24.03 0.79 35.13
N MET A 18 24.01 -0.21 36.02
CA MET A 18 24.79 -0.33 37.26
C MET A 18 24.85 0.85 38.26
N SER A 19 24.27 0.61 39.45
CA SER A 19 24.86 1.01 40.73
C SER A 19 24.40 0.05 41.83
N ILE A 20 25.10 -1.10 41.97
CA ILE A 20 24.92 -2.00 43.12
C ILE A 20 25.77 -1.46 44.26
N VAL A 21 25.12 -0.80 45.23
CA VAL A 21 25.77 -0.49 46.53
C VAL A 21 25.73 -1.75 47.38
N GLN A 22 26.90 -2.34 47.58
CA GLN A 22 27.09 -3.52 48.42
C GLN A 22 27.03 -3.10 49.90
N TRP A 23 25.95 -3.46 50.60
CA TRP A 23 25.87 -3.33 52.07
C TRP A 23 26.05 -4.70 52.71
N ASP A 24 27.21 -4.90 53.34
CA ASP A 24 27.51 -6.12 54.09
C ASP A 24 26.84 -6.08 55.47
N GLY A 25 26.24 -7.20 55.89
CA GLY A 25 25.26 -7.22 56.98
C GLY A 25 24.73 -8.63 57.24
N THR A 26 25.55 -9.45 57.90
CA THR A 26 25.30 -10.87 58.15
C THR A 26 24.08 -11.11 59.06
N GLN A 27 23.41 -12.27 58.88
CA GLN A 27 22.25 -12.80 59.64
C GLN A 27 20.83 -12.39 59.20
N ASN A 28 20.45 -12.61 57.92
CA ASN A 28 19.08 -13.05 57.58
C ASN A 28 18.89 -13.66 56.16
N GLY A 29 19.86 -14.46 55.69
CA GLY A 29 19.94 -14.89 54.27
C GLY A 29 18.70 -15.59 53.70
N GLY A 30 18.05 -16.46 54.46
CA GLY A 30 16.83 -17.18 54.01
C GLY A 30 15.61 -16.27 53.79
N PHE A 31 15.45 -15.24 54.63
CA PHE A 31 14.34 -14.28 54.49
C PHE A 31 14.50 -13.40 53.24
N SER A 32 15.72 -12.92 52.97
CA SER A 32 16.03 -12.11 51.78
C SER A 32 15.73 -12.87 50.47
N GLN A 33 16.16 -14.13 50.39
CA GLN A 33 16.01 -14.93 49.17
C GLN A 33 14.54 -15.33 48.91
N ALA A 34 13.78 -15.70 49.95
CA ALA A 34 12.35 -15.96 49.84
C ALA A 34 11.54 -14.71 49.43
N GLN A 35 11.92 -13.54 49.92
CA GLN A 35 11.28 -12.28 49.55
C GLN A 35 11.55 -11.91 48.08
N SER A 36 12.77 -12.14 47.58
CA SER A 36 13.11 -12.00 46.16
C SER A 36 12.31 -12.98 45.27
N MET A 37 12.13 -14.23 45.70
CA MET A 37 11.31 -15.21 44.98
C MET A 37 9.84 -14.79 44.88
N MET A 38 9.23 -14.28 45.96
CA MET A 38 7.86 -13.76 45.92
C MET A 38 7.72 -12.56 44.96
N LEU A 39 8.70 -11.66 44.93
CA LEU A 39 8.68 -10.47 44.09
C LEU A 39 8.81 -10.81 42.59
N ASN A 40 9.66 -11.78 42.26
CA ASN A 40 9.78 -12.33 40.90
C ASN A 40 8.52 -13.10 40.46
N SER A 41 7.93 -13.91 41.37
CA SER A 41 6.66 -14.61 41.10
C SER A 41 5.55 -13.62 40.74
N LYS A 42 5.40 -12.56 41.54
CA LYS A 42 4.41 -11.51 41.30
C LYS A 42 4.64 -10.79 39.97
N LYS A 43 5.88 -10.44 39.65
CA LYS A 43 6.23 -9.82 38.35
C LYS A 43 5.82 -10.70 37.16
N LEU A 44 6.10 -12.01 37.22
CA LEU A 44 5.72 -12.96 36.17
C LEU A 44 4.19 -13.12 36.07
N GLN A 45 3.48 -13.11 37.19
CA GLN A 45 2.01 -13.12 37.24
C GLN A 45 1.41 -11.84 36.62
N ASP A 46 1.93 -10.66 36.99
CA ASP A 46 1.49 -9.37 36.46
C ASP A 46 1.74 -9.28 34.94
N ASP A 47 2.92 -9.74 34.46
CA ASP A 47 3.25 -9.85 33.04
C ASP A 47 2.27 -10.77 32.27
N LEU A 48 1.94 -11.93 32.84
CA LEU A 48 0.96 -12.87 32.26
C LEU A 48 -0.45 -12.26 32.20
N GLN A 49 -0.88 -11.55 33.24
CA GLN A 49 -2.16 -10.86 33.26
C GLN A 49 -2.21 -9.75 32.19
N ASN A 50 -1.14 -8.97 32.05
CA ASN A 50 -1.02 -7.94 31.01
C ASN A 50 -1.07 -8.53 29.59
N LEU A 51 -0.42 -9.67 29.36
CA LEU A 51 -0.50 -10.38 28.07
C LEU A 51 -1.89 -10.97 27.81
N GLY A 52 -2.57 -11.50 28.83
CA GLY A 52 -3.97 -11.94 28.72
C GLY A 52 -4.93 -10.80 28.36
N LEU A 53 -4.71 -9.60 28.91
CA LEU A 53 -5.47 -8.39 28.54
C LEU A 53 -5.21 -7.99 27.08
N LYS A 54 -3.96 -8.01 26.61
CA LYS A 54 -3.61 -7.74 25.20
C LYS A 54 -4.26 -8.73 24.24
N ILE A 55 -4.22 -10.03 24.54
CA ILE A 55 -4.89 -11.07 23.73
C ILE A 55 -6.38 -10.76 23.60
N LYS A 56 -7.06 -10.49 24.73
CA LYS A 56 -8.48 -10.13 24.74
C LYS A 56 -8.77 -8.84 23.95
N GLN A 57 -7.87 -7.86 23.98
CA GLN A 57 -8.00 -6.64 23.18
C GLN A 57 -7.95 -6.96 21.67
N HIS A 58 -6.95 -7.72 21.22
CA HIS A 58 -6.84 -8.11 19.80
C HIS A 58 -8.02 -8.97 19.32
N GLU A 59 -8.53 -9.89 20.16
CA GLU A 59 -9.73 -10.67 19.85
C GLU A 59 -10.99 -9.78 19.69
N ASN A 60 -11.14 -8.76 20.53
CA ASN A 60 -12.23 -7.78 20.41
C ASN A 60 -12.09 -6.91 19.16
N ASN A 61 -10.87 -6.47 18.82
CA ASN A 61 -10.58 -5.69 17.62
C ASN A 61 -10.91 -6.48 16.35
N LEU A 62 -10.50 -7.74 16.25
CA LEU A 62 -10.86 -8.62 15.13
C LEU A 62 -12.36 -8.83 15.01
N LYS A 63 -13.09 -8.96 16.13
CA LYS A 63 -14.55 -9.04 16.14
C LYS A 63 -15.21 -7.76 15.64
N LEU A 64 -14.68 -6.59 16.02
CA LEU A 64 -15.15 -5.29 15.53
C LEU A 64 -14.93 -5.15 14.01
N LEU A 65 -13.71 -5.40 13.54
CA LEU A 65 -13.35 -5.35 12.12
C LEU A 65 -14.23 -6.30 11.29
N LYS A 66 -14.43 -7.55 11.74
CA LYS A 66 -15.29 -8.52 11.07
C LYS A 66 -16.74 -8.04 10.97
N ASN A 67 -17.27 -7.42 12.04
CA ASN A 67 -18.62 -6.85 12.04
C ASN A 67 -18.74 -5.64 11.09
N GLN A 68 -17.72 -4.79 11.02
CA GLN A 68 -17.68 -3.68 10.06
C GLN A 68 -17.60 -4.17 8.62
N LYS A 69 -16.80 -5.21 8.35
CA LYS A 69 -16.66 -5.82 7.02
C LYS A 69 -17.99 -6.39 6.52
N ASN A 70 -18.72 -7.09 7.38
CA ASN A 70 -20.03 -7.64 7.03
C ASN A 70 -21.04 -6.53 6.66
N LYS A 71 -21.12 -5.46 7.45
CA LYS A 71 -21.98 -4.30 7.12
C LYS A 71 -21.60 -3.65 5.78
N LEU A 72 -20.31 -3.63 5.46
CA LEU A 72 -19.79 -3.10 4.21
C LEU A 72 -20.10 -4.04 3.03
N ASP A 73 -20.03 -5.36 3.22
CA ASP A 73 -20.50 -6.36 2.25
C ASP A 73 -21.99 -6.21 1.94
N ASP A 74 -22.84 -6.02 2.96
CA ASP A 74 -24.27 -5.76 2.80
C ASP A 74 -24.53 -4.46 2.00
N SER A 75 -23.78 -3.39 2.31
CA SER A 75 -23.89 -2.08 1.63
C SER A 75 -23.42 -2.14 0.17
N ILE A 76 -22.36 -2.90 -0.11
CA ILE A 76 -21.88 -3.18 -1.46
C ILE A 76 -22.94 -3.92 -2.27
N LEU A 77 -23.63 -4.89 -1.68
CA LEU A 77 -24.68 -5.66 -2.34
C LEU A 77 -25.90 -4.78 -2.71
N ASP A 78 -26.40 -3.97 -1.77
CA ASP A 78 -27.52 -3.05 -2.02
C ASP A 78 -27.19 -2.01 -3.10
N THR A 79 -25.96 -1.50 -3.09
CA THR A 79 -25.47 -0.55 -4.10
C THR A 79 -25.35 -1.22 -5.48
N GLN A 80 -24.89 -2.47 -5.57
CA GLN A 80 -24.87 -3.23 -6.83
C GLN A 80 -26.29 -3.50 -7.37
N VAL A 81 -27.25 -3.82 -6.50
CA VAL A 81 -28.67 -4.00 -6.88
C VAL A 81 -29.25 -2.69 -7.41
N THR A 82 -28.86 -1.55 -6.81
CA THR A 82 -29.24 -0.22 -7.29
C THR A 82 -28.60 0.12 -8.63
N LEU A 83 -27.30 -0.16 -8.81
CA LEU A 83 -26.60 0.05 -10.08
C LEU A 83 -27.21 -0.79 -11.23
N SER A 84 -27.53 -2.06 -10.94
CA SER A 84 -28.16 -2.99 -11.90
C SER A 84 -29.49 -2.46 -12.44
N LYS A 85 -30.30 -1.80 -11.60
CA LYS A 85 -31.57 -1.18 -12.02
C LYS A 85 -31.36 -0.02 -13.00
N TYR A 86 -30.27 0.74 -12.86
CA TYR A 86 -29.91 1.76 -13.85
C TYR A 86 -29.52 1.14 -15.20
N HIS A 87 -28.71 0.07 -15.22
CA HIS A 87 -28.37 -0.63 -16.47
C HIS A 87 -29.60 -1.19 -17.20
N SER A 88 -30.56 -1.79 -16.47
CA SER A 88 -31.80 -2.30 -17.07
C SER A 88 -32.73 -1.20 -17.61
N SER A 89 -32.52 0.07 -17.26
CA SER A 89 -33.33 1.21 -17.74
C SER A 89 -32.60 2.11 -18.74
N ALA A 90 -31.26 2.02 -18.84
CA ALA A 90 -30.43 2.81 -19.76
C ALA A 90 -30.18 2.13 -21.13
N ALA A 91 -30.64 0.90 -21.34
CA ALA A 91 -30.38 0.06 -22.51
C ALA A 91 -31.01 0.54 -23.86
N THR A 92 -31.31 1.83 -23.98
CA THR A 92 -31.94 2.47 -25.16
C THR A 92 -31.03 3.47 -25.88
N GLY A 93 -29.76 3.60 -25.48
CA GLY A 93 -28.78 4.56 -26.02
C GLY A 93 -27.60 3.95 -26.79
N THR A 94 -27.86 3.03 -27.71
CA THR A 94 -26.87 2.10 -28.30
C THR A 94 -25.74 2.71 -29.15
N GLU A 95 -25.95 3.82 -29.85
CA GLU A 95 -25.00 4.28 -30.90
C GLU A 95 -23.63 4.74 -30.39
N ASN A 96 -23.53 5.26 -29.16
CA ASN A 96 -22.28 5.81 -28.63
C ASN A 96 -21.39 4.73 -27.97
N GLU A 97 -21.97 3.65 -27.43
CA GLU A 97 -21.21 2.53 -26.87
C GLU A 97 -20.54 1.71 -27.99
N GLU A 98 -21.21 1.53 -29.13
CA GLU A 98 -20.65 0.89 -30.32
C GLU A 98 -19.39 1.62 -30.84
N ARG A 99 -19.44 2.95 -30.99
CA ARG A 99 -18.29 3.75 -31.47
C ARG A 99 -17.10 3.70 -30.51
N THR A 100 -17.36 3.65 -29.20
CA THR A 100 -16.33 3.50 -28.16
C THR A 100 -15.60 2.17 -28.29
N SER A 101 -16.39 1.11 -28.52
CA SER A 101 -15.92 -0.27 -28.63
C SER A 101 -15.15 -0.49 -29.92
N GLN A 102 -15.62 0.06 -31.04
CA GLN A 102 -14.94 0.00 -32.35
C GLN A 102 -13.54 0.62 -32.30
N SER A 103 -13.36 1.80 -31.69
CA SER A 103 -12.04 2.46 -31.64
C SER A 103 -11.05 1.75 -30.69
N GLU A 104 -11.54 1.13 -29.61
CA GLU A 104 -10.70 0.24 -28.77
C GLU A 104 -10.31 -1.03 -29.55
N GLU A 105 -11.24 -1.64 -30.29
CA GLU A 105 -10.98 -2.81 -31.13
C GLU A 105 -9.97 -2.50 -32.26
N GLU A 106 -10.03 -1.32 -32.88
CA GLU A 106 -9.01 -0.84 -33.82
C GLU A 106 -7.63 -0.71 -33.18
N THR A 107 -7.56 -0.17 -31.97
CA THR A 107 -6.30 -0.08 -31.21
C THR A 107 -5.74 -1.46 -30.88
N ILE A 108 -6.61 -2.40 -30.47
CA ILE A 108 -6.24 -3.80 -30.24
C ILE A 108 -5.75 -4.45 -31.53
N LYS A 109 -6.40 -4.22 -32.68
CA LYS A 109 -5.93 -4.69 -33.99
C LYS A 109 -4.54 -4.15 -34.34
N GLN A 110 -4.26 -2.88 -34.06
CA GLN A 110 -2.93 -2.28 -34.24
C GLN A 110 -1.86 -2.93 -33.36
N ILE A 111 -2.18 -3.26 -32.10
CA ILE A 111 -1.30 -3.98 -31.17
C ILE A 111 -1.01 -5.40 -31.68
N LEU A 112 -2.05 -6.14 -32.12
CA LEU A 112 -1.92 -7.49 -32.67
C LEU A 112 -1.09 -7.51 -33.97
N GLN A 113 -1.19 -6.48 -34.80
CA GLN A 113 -0.39 -6.33 -36.03
C GLN A 113 1.08 -5.99 -35.76
N TYR A 114 1.45 -5.53 -34.56
CA TYR A 114 2.84 -5.16 -34.25
C TYR A 114 3.78 -6.36 -34.11
N GLY A 115 3.24 -7.57 -33.98
CA GLY A 115 3.99 -8.82 -33.84
C GLY A 115 3.89 -9.44 -32.44
N PRO A 116 4.60 -10.57 -32.20
CA PRO A 116 4.45 -11.40 -30.99
C PRO A 116 5.07 -10.74 -29.75
N SER A 117 4.33 -9.81 -29.17
CA SER A 117 4.67 -9.01 -27.99
C SER A 117 3.85 -9.42 -26.77
N ALA A 118 4.29 -9.03 -25.57
CA ALA A 118 3.54 -9.31 -24.34
C ALA A 118 2.15 -8.65 -24.38
N ALA A 119 2.07 -7.44 -24.95
CA ALA A 119 0.83 -6.74 -25.23
C ALA A 119 -0.10 -7.50 -26.20
N SER A 120 0.41 -8.04 -27.31
CA SER A 120 -0.43 -8.82 -28.24
C SER A 120 -0.94 -10.11 -27.61
N ILE A 121 -0.11 -10.81 -26.84
CA ILE A 121 -0.51 -12.02 -26.10
C ILE A 121 -1.55 -11.68 -25.03
N TRP A 122 -1.39 -10.56 -24.33
CA TRP A 122 -2.39 -10.07 -23.37
C TRP A 122 -3.73 -9.71 -24.04
N CYS A 123 -3.71 -9.06 -25.21
CA CYS A 123 -4.91 -8.80 -26.01
C CYS A 123 -5.62 -10.10 -26.43
N GLN A 124 -4.87 -11.11 -26.89
CA GLN A 124 -5.42 -12.44 -27.21
C GLN A 124 -6.04 -13.11 -25.97
N LEU A 125 -5.39 -13.02 -24.80
CA LEU A 125 -5.91 -13.55 -23.56
C LEU A 125 -7.22 -12.88 -23.12
N ARG A 126 -7.30 -11.53 -23.23
CA ARG A 126 -8.50 -10.74 -22.89
C ARG A 126 -9.68 -11.04 -23.82
N ALA A 127 -9.43 -11.30 -25.11
CA ALA A 127 -10.47 -11.69 -26.07
C ALA A 127 -11.01 -13.11 -25.82
N ASN A 128 -10.16 -14.02 -25.35
CA ASN A 128 -10.52 -15.43 -25.11
C ASN A 128 -11.06 -15.66 -23.69
N HIS A 129 -12.34 -15.38 -23.42
CA HIS A 129 -12.96 -15.49 -22.09
C HIS A 129 -12.63 -16.80 -21.33
N THR A 130 -12.64 -17.95 -22.00
CA THR A 130 -12.29 -19.26 -21.41
C THR A 130 -10.83 -19.34 -20.95
N SER A 131 -9.92 -18.73 -21.71
CA SER A 131 -8.50 -18.62 -21.34
C SER A 131 -8.31 -17.59 -20.22
N TYR A 132 -9.00 -16.44 -20.28
CA TYR A 132 -8.93 -15.38 -19.26
C TYR A 132 -9.24 -15.88 -17.85
N ALA A 133 -10.27 -16.73 -17.72
CA ALA A 133 -10.64 -17.37 -16.46
C ALA A 133 -9.62 -18.41 -15.95
N SER A 134 -8.78 -18.95 -16.84
CA SER A 134 -7.79 -20.00 -16.52
C SER A 134 -6.50 -19.46 -15.90
N TYR A 135 -6.22 -18.15 -16.00
CA TYR A 135 -5.03 -17.50 -15.45
C TYR A 135 -5.35 -16.42 -14.39
N PRO A 136 -6.11 -16.74 -13.31
CA PRO A 136 -6.65 -15.75 -12.37
C PRO A 136 -5.58 -14.99 -11.57
N THR A 137 -4.38 -15.54 -11.41
CA THR A 137 -3.25 -14.86 -10.77
C THR A 137 -2.72 -13.71 -11.63
N LEU A 138 -2.67 -13.91 -12.94
CA LEU A 138 -2.25 -12.91 -13.92
C LEU A 138 -3.36 -11.88 -14.16
N THR A 139 -4.60 -12.35 -14.35
CA THR A 139 -5.72 -11.51 -14.79
C THR A 139 -6.35 -10.65 -13.69
N LYS A 140 -6.00 -10.88 -12.42
CA LYS A 140 -6.48 -10.07 -11.30
C LYS A 140 -5.70 -8.77 -11.10
N ASP A 141 -4.41 -8.74 -11.42
CA ASP A 141 -3.52 -7.62 -11.07
C ASP A 141 -3.12 -6.77 -12.29
N VAL A 142 -3.12 -7.33 -13.50
CA VAL A 142 -2.93 -6.55 -14.73
C VAL A 142 -4.16 -5.67 -14.99
N ILE A 143 -3.95 -4.35 -15.03
CA ILE A 143 -4.97 -3.33 -15.32
C ILE A 143 -5.18 -3.20 -16.84
N GLY A 144 -4.11 -3.29 -17.63
CA GLY A 144 -4.20 -3.21 -19.09
C GLY A 144 -2.87 -2.88 -19.77
N ILE A 145 -2.94 -2.40 -21.01
CA ILE A 145 -1.80 -1.89 -21.78
C ILE A 145 -1.92 -0.37 -21.87
N VAL A 146 -0.82 0.38 -21.78
CA VAL A 146 -0.85 1.86 -21.82
C VAL A 146 -1.69 2.41 -22.98
N ALA A 147 -1.53 1.86 -24.19
CA ALA A 147 -2.31 2.22 -25.38
C ALA A 147 -3.84 2.14 -25.20
N THR A 148 -4.36 1.26 -24.34
CA THR A 148 -5.81 1.04 -24.15
C THR A 148 -6.36 1.69 -22.88
N LEU A 149 -5.51 2.27 -22.01
CA LEU A 149 -5.89 2.81 -20.70
C LEU A 149 -6.24 4.30 -20.69
N GLY A 150 -6.09 4.98 -21.82
CA GLY A 150 -6.50 6.35 -22.04
C GLY A 150 -7.20 6.51 -23.38
N ARG A 151 -8.11 7.47 -23.47
CA ARG A 151 -8.84 7.83 -24.69
C ARG A 151 -8.53 9.28 -25.09
N VAL A 152 -8.41 9.56 -26.39
CA VAL A 152 -8.07 10.90 -26.91
C VAL A 152 -9.02 11.25 -28.06
N ASP A 153 -9.67 12.41 -27.96
CA ASP A 153 -10.77 12.78 -28.87
C ASP A 153 -10.29 13.19 -30.27
N ASP A 154 -9.10 13.79 -30.35
CA ASP A 154 -8.46 14.26 -31.59
C ASP A 154 -7.41 13.25 -32.09
N ASP A 155 -7.57 12.79 -33.34
CA ASP A 155 -6.70 11.76 -33.93
C ASP A 155 -5.26 12.24 -34.11
N ASN A 156 -5.06 13.53 -34.35
CA ASN A 156 -3.73 14.11 -34.55
C ASN A 156 -2.99 14.25 -33.22
N LEU A 157 -3.66 14.70 -32.16
CA LEU A 157 -3.13 14.68 -30.80
C LEU A 157 -2.84 13.26 -30.33
N SER A 158 -3.76 12.30 -30.56
CA SER A 158 -3.55 10.88 -30.26
C SER A 158 -2.25 10.38 -30.92
N ARG A 159 -2.09 10.62 -32.23
CA ARG A 159 -0.86 10.32 -32.98
C ARG A 159 0.39 11.00 -32.38
N MET A 160 0.32 12.28 -32.03
CA MET A 160 1.46 13.01 -31.46
C MET A 160 1.85 12.52 -30.06
N LEU A 161 0.87 12.16 -29.22
CA LEU A 161 1.10 11.58 -27.89
C LEU A 161 1.68 10.18 -27.96
N SER A 162 1.19 9.33 -28.88
CA SER A 162 1.77 8.00 -29.12
C SER A 162 3.19 8.09 -29.67
N GLN A 163 3.46 9.01 -30.61
CA GLN A 163 4.83 9.30 -31.09
C GLN A 163 5.74 9.86 -29.98
N TYR A 164 5.18 10.62 -29.03
CA TYR A 164 5.93 11.03 -27.84
C TYR A 164 6.26 9.81 -26.98
N LEU A 165 5.28 9.05 -26.49
CA LEU A 165 5.56 7.89 -25.64
C LEU A 165 6.44 6.83 -26.31
N GLY A 166 6.30 6.64 -27.62
CA GLY A 166 7.00 5.60 -28.37
C GLY A 166 6.38 4.22 -28.16
N VAL A 167 6.78 3.27 -29.02
CA VAL A 167 6.21 1.91 -29.05
C VAL A 167 6.35 1.19 -27.72
N GLU A 168 7.54 1.22 -27.12
CA GLU A 168 7.84 0.47 -25.90
C GLU A 168 6.91 0.86 -24.74
N THR A 169 6.75 2.17 -24.51
CA THR A 169 5.83 2.70 -23.48
C THR A 169 4.38 2.46 -23.84
N MET A 170 3.97 2.61 -25.11
CA MET A 170 2.58 2.34 -25.54
C MET A 170 2.18 0.87 -25.41
N LEU A 171 3.13 -0.06 -25.60
CA LEU A 171 2.94 -1.50 -25.41
C LEU A 171 3.23 -2.00 -23.98
N ALA A 172 3.58 -1.10 -23.05
CA ALA A 172 3.87 -1.50 -21.68
C ALA A 172 2.61 -2.05 -20.99
N ILE A 173 2.79 -3.16 -20.25
CA ILE A 173 1.74 -3.75 -19.43
C ILE A 173 1.71 -3.02 -18.09
N VAL A 174 0.51 -2.66 -17.62
CA VAL A 174 0.31 -1.97 -16.35
C VAL A 174 -0.25 -2.95 -15.32
N CYS A 175 0.49 -3.18 -14.23
CA CYS A 175 0.07 -3.98 -13.08
C CYS A 175 -0.33 -3.07 -11.92
N LYS A 176 -1.30 -3.50 -11.11
CA LYS A 176 -1.62 -2.84 -9.84
C LYS A 176 -0.40 -2.93 -8.92
N SER A 177 0.12 -4.14 -8.70
CA SER A 177 1.16 -4.43 -7.70
C SER A 177 2.36 -5.24 -8.24
N TYR A 178 3.42 -5.33 -7.43
CA TYR A 178 4.61 -6.15 -7.73
C TYR A 178 4.29 -7.66 -7.79
N GLU A 179 3.18 -8.11 -7.22
CA GLU A 179 2.72 -9.49 -7.39
C GLU A 179 2.25 -9.76 -8.83
N GLY A 180 1.64 -8.77 -9.50
CA GLY A 180 1.32 -8.88 -10.93
C GLY A 180 2.56 -8.92 -11.81
N VAL A 181 3.60 -8.14 -11.47
CA VAL A 181 4.90 -8.18 -12.16
C VAL A 181 5.53 -9.58 -12.05
N LYS A 182 5.55 -10.18 -10.86
CA LYS A 182 6.03 -11.55 -10.65
C LYS A 182 5.12 -12.62 -11.29
N ALA A 183 3.85 -12.34 -11.52
CA ALA A 183 2.95 -13.26 -12.22
C ALA A 183 3.15 -13.22 -13.75
N LEU A 184 3.65 -12.12 -14.31
CA LEU A 184 3.98 -12.00 -15.73
C LEU A 184 5.21 -12.82 -16.14
N GLU A 185 6.25 -12.84 -15.32
CA GLU A 185 7.49 -13.56 -15.62
C GLU A 185 8.09 -14.21 -14.37
N THR A 186 8.45 -15.49 -14.47
CA THR A 186 9.14 -16.24 -13.40
C THR A 186 10.46 -16.80 -13.91
N TYR A 187 11.38 -17.03 -12.97
CA TYR A 187 12.73 -17.50 -13.23
C TYR A 187 12.99 -18.84 -12.53
N ASP A 188 13.82 -19.69 -13.12
CA ASP A 188 14.34 -20.91 -12.48
C ASP A 188 15.38 -20.57 -11.38
N ARG A 189 15.99 -21.58 -10.77
CA ARG A 189 16.97 -21.38 -9.69
C ARG A 189 18.31 -20.85 -10.19
N GLU A 190 18.55 -21.05 -11.48
CA GLU A 190 19.75 -20.70 -12.23
C GLU A 190 19.66 -19.27 -12.82
N GLY A 191 18.46 -18.67 -12.82
CA GLY A 191 18.18 -17.32 -13.28
C GLY A 191 17.69 -17.21 -14.72
N HIS A 192 17.27 -18.31 -15.36
CA HIS A 192 16.67 -18.29 -16.69
C HIS A 192 15.15 -18.11 -16.63
N ILE A 193 14.60 -17.47 -17.66
CA ILE A 193 13.15 -17.26 -17.81
C ILE A 193 12.43 -18.60 -18.00
N ASN A 194 11.45 -18.87 -17.13
CA ASN A 194 10.59 -20.05 -17.25
C ASN A 194 9.50 -19.85 -18.31
N LYS A 195 9.76 -20.39 -19.50
CA LYS A 195 8.90 -20.30 -20.69
C LYS A 195 7.54 -21.00 -20.58
N GLU A 196 7.35 -21.87 -19.58
CA GLU A 196 6.09 -22.58 -19.33
C GLU A 196 5.13 -21.77 -18.43
N SER A 197 5.60 -20.62 -17.92
CA SER A 197 4.91 -19.82 -16.90
C SER A 197 4.55 -18.41 -17.38
N GLY A 198 3.66 -17.74 -16.63
CA GLY A 198 3.33 -16.33 -16.84
C GLY A 198 2.87 -16.02 -18.27
N ILE A 199 3.31 -14.87 -18.80
CA ILE A 199 2.95 -14.44 -20.16
C ILE A 199 3.58 -15.33 -21.25
N HIS A 200 4.71 -16.00 -20.96
CA HIS A 200 5.36 -16.93 -21.89
C HIS A 200 4.52 -18.20 -22.07
N GLY A 201 4.03 -18.78 -20.97
CA GLY A 201 3.13 -19.95 -21.00
C GLY A 201 1.79 -19.64 -21.69
N VAL A 202 1.23 -18.44 -21.45
CA VAL A 202 0.04 -17.96 -22.18
C VAL A 202 0.34 -17.84 -23.68
N GLY A 203 1.46 -17.22 -24.06
CA GLY A 203 1.89 -17.12 -25.46
C GLY A 203 2.04 -18.48 -26.12
N ALA A 204 2.72 -19.41 -25.47
CA ALA A 204 2.89 -20.80 -25.94
C ALA A 204 1.55 -21.50 -26.15
N SER A 205 0.55 -21.30 -25.27
CA SER A 205 -0.79 -21.87 -25.44
C SER A 205 -1.57 -21.31 -26.64
N PHE A 206 -1.25 -20.08 -27.08
CA PHE A 206 -1.75 -19.49 -28.33
C PHE A 206 -0.80 -19.70 -29.53
N GLY A 207 0.20 -20.58 -29.43
CA GLY A 207 1.19 -20.82 -30.48
C GLY A 207 2.09 -19.62 -30.79
N THR A 208 2.12 -18.61 -29.91
CA THR A 208 2.81 -17.34 -30.09
C THR A 208 4.00 -17.26 -29.13
N ALA A 209 5.21 -17.55 -29.62
CA ALA A 209 6.43 -17.39 -28.83
C ALA A 209 6.71 -15.89 -28.60
N LEU A 210 6.69 -15.45 -27.35
CA LEU A 210 7.14 -14.11 -26.97
C LEU A 210 8.62 -13.95 -27.36
N ASN A 211 8.96 -12.85 -28.03
CA ASN A 211 10.34 -12.56 -28.40
C ASN A 211 10.70 -11.10 -28.07
N GLY A 212 11.91 -10.89 -27.53
CA GLY A 212 12.38 -9.60 -27.04
C GLY A 212 11.89 -9.25 -25.63
N SER A 213 12.42 -8.13 -25.12
CA SER A 213 12.00 -7.55 -23.84
C SER A 213 10.66 -6.82 -23.95
N PHE A 214 9.93 -6.77 -22.85
CA PHE A 214 8.71 -5.98 -22.70
C PHE A 214 8.75 -5.21 -21.38
N SER A 215 8.10 -4.05 -21.34
CA SER A 215 8.16 -3.14 -20.20
C SER A 215 6.88 -3.26 -19.37
N VAL A 216 7.04 -3.28 -18.04
CA VAL A 216 5.93 -3.42 -17.08
C VAL A 216 5.95 -2.24 -16.11
N ILE A 217 4.80 -1.60 -15.92
CA ILE A 217 4.63 -0.47 -15.00
C ILE A 217 3.79 -0.94 -13.80
N CYS A 218 4.36 -0.91 -12.60
CA CYS A 218 3.66 -1.25 -11.36
C CYS A 218 3.14 0.01 -10.66
N LEU A 219 1.82 0.15 -10.55
CA LEU A 219 1.18 1.35 -9.98
C LEU A 219 1.48 1.54 -8.49
N GLU A 220 1.54 0.48 -7.68
CA GLU A 220 1.93 0.59 -6.27
C GLU A 220 3.40 1.02 -6.08
N ASP A 221 4.30 0.73 -7.05
CA ASP A 221 5.73 1.05 -6.97
C ASP A 221 6.08 2.45 -7.51
N LEU A 222 5.24 3.03 -8.37
CA LEU A 222 5.26 4.47 -8.71
C LEU A 222 5.02 5.38 -7.48
N ARG A 223 4.88 4.82 -6.28
CA ARG A 223 4.75 5.53 -4.99
C ARG A 223 6.01 5.54 -4.15
N GLN A 224 7.01 4.69 -4.44
CA GLN A 224 8.14 4.52 -3.54
C GLN A 224 9.01 5.79 -3.52
N GLU A 225 9.21 6.37 -2.33
CA GLU A 225 10.09 7.53 -2.10
C GLU A 225 11.58 7.19 -2.24
N SER A 226 11.96 6.73 -3.42
CA SER A 226 13.36 6.67 -3.83
C SER A 226 13.90 8.10 -3.95
N LYS A 227 14.99 8.41 -3.24
CA LYS A 227 15.67 9.72 -3.27
C LYS A 227 16.23 10.13 -4.64
N PHE A 228 16.14 9.26 -5.64
CA PHE A 228 16.86 9.35 -6.92
C PHE A 228 16.04 8.99 -8.17
N LEU A 229 14.76 8.61 -8.04
CA LEU A 229 13.92 8.23 -9.18
C LEU A 229 12.64 9.08 -9.22
N PHE A 230 12.33 9.58 -10.42
CA PHE A 230 11.36 10.64 -10.66
C PHE A 230 9.89 10.20 -10.68
N TYR A 231 9.62 8.96 -10.26
CA TYR A 231 8.29 8.37 -10.34
C TYR A 231 7.56 8.53 -9.00
N ARG A 232 6.64 9.50 -8.95
CA ARG A 232 5.77 9.77 -7.80
C ARG A 232 4.34 10.03 -8.30
N PRO A 233 3.30 9.75 -7.49
CA PRO A 233 1.96 10.22 -7.81
C PRO A 233 1.95 11.75 -7.74
N TYR A 234 1.16 12.39 -8.60
CA TYR A 234 0.92 13.82 -8.49
C TYR A 234 0.22 14.14 -7.16
N CYS A 235 0.84 15.00 -6.37
CA CYS A 235 0.45 15.37 -5.00
C CYS A 235 -0.12 16.79 -4.87
N GLY A 236 -0.40 17.45 -5.99
CA GLY A 236 -1.08 18.75 -6.01
C GLY A 236 -2.60 18.63 -6.12
N GLU A 237 -3.26 19.77 -6.25
CA GLU A 237 -4.72 19.84 -6.34
C GLU A 237 -5.27 19.40 -7.70
N PHE A 238 -6.56 19.05 -7.70
CA PHE A 238 -7.34 18.69 -8.89
C PHE A 238 -8.28 19.84 -9.25
N VAL A 239 -8.66 19.93 -10.52
CA VAL A 239 -9.67 20.89 -10.98
C VAL A 239 -11.00 20.61 -10.28
N LEU A 240 -11.54 21.62 -9.59
CA LEU A 240 -12.80 21.53 -8.85
C LEU A 240 -13.95 21.11 -9.76
N ASP A 241 -14.79 20.20 -9.27
CA ASP A 241 -15.99 19.67 -9.92
C ASP A 241 -15.79 19.08 -11.34
N ASP A 242 -14.55 18.76 -11.74
CA ASP A 242 -14.27 18.10 -13.02
C ASP A 242 -14.56 16.58 -12.94
N PRO A 243 -15.54 16.03 -13.70
CA PRO A 243 -15.85 14.60 -13.70
C PRO A 243 -14.70 13.73 -14.26
N GLN A 244 -13.78 14.31 -15.03
CA GLN A 244 -12.56 13.65 -15.49
C GLN A 244 -11.36 13.81 -14.53
N ARG A 245 -11.57 14.51 -13.39
CA ARG A 245 -10.58 14.73 -12.32
C ARG A 245 -9.21 15.15 -12.88
N ARG A 246 -9.20 16.21 -13.69
CA ARG A 246 -7.97 16.77 -14.26
C ARG A 246 -7.10 17.40 -13.16
N LEU A 247 -5.79 17.43 -13.39
CA LEU A 247 -4.81 17.98 -12.46
C LEU A 247 -4.78 19.51 -12.55
N ASP A 248 -4.79 20.23 -11.44
CA ASP A 248 -4.67 21.70 -11.42
C ASP A 248 -3.20 22.14 -11.59
N LEU A 249 -2.68 21.95 -12.80
CA LEU A 249 -1.31 22.29 -13.15
C LEU A 249 -1.19 23.78 -13.48
N LEU A 250 -0.32 24.47 -12.73
CA LEU A 250 0.06 25.86 -12.98
C LEU A 250 0.47 26.06 -14.46
N LYS A 251 -0.32 26.88 -15.17
CA LYS A 251 -0.10 27.20 -16.59
C LYS A 251 1.21 28.00 -16.76
N PRO A 252 1.99 27.75 -17.82
CA PRO A 252 3.20 28.51 -18.09
C PRO A 252 2.90 29.99 -18.29
N LYS A 253 3.86 30.85 -17.92
CA LYS A 253 3.81 32.30 -18.13
C LYS A 253 5.15 32.78 -18.68
N LEU A 254 5.09 33.69 -19.65
CA LEU A 254 6.23 34.44 -20.15
C LEU A 254 6.73 35.45 -19.10
N SER A 255 7.88 36.07 -19.34
CA SER A 255 8.43 37.15 -18.49
C SER A 255 7.51 38.38 -18.42
N THR A 256 6.61 38.56 -19.39
CA THR A 256 5.53 39.57 -19.39
C THR A 256 4.38 39.25 -18.43
N GLY A 257 4.33 38.02 -17.89
CA GLY A 257 3.22 37.51 -17.08
C GLY A 257 2.07 36.89 -17.88
N GLU A 258 2.10 37.02 -19.21
CA GLU A 258 1.10 36.45 -20.13
C GLU A 258 1.33 34.95 -20.37
N SER A 259 0.26 34.22 -20.70
CA SER A 259 0.37 32.84 -21.19
C SER A 259 1.11 32.80 -22.53
N PRO A 260 2.04 31.86 -22.77
CA PRO A 260 2.67 31.71 -24.07
C PRO A 260 1.64 31.53 -25.20
N PRO A 261 1.86 32.15 -26.38
CA PRO A 261 0.98 31.97 -27.53
C PRO A 261 0.91 30.49 -27.92
N GLY A 262 -0.23 30.08 -28.46
CA GLY A 262 -0.47 28.72 -28.93
C GLY A 262 -0.49 27.61 -27.86
N PHE A 263 -0.29 27.90 -26.57
CA PHE A 263 -0.42 26.89 -25.50
C PHE A 263 -1.87 26.38 -25.40
N LEU A 264 -2.07 25.07 -25.59
CA LEU A 264 -3.37 24.41 -25.57
C LEU A 264 -3.68 23.73 -24.23
N GLY A 265 -2.65 23.40 -23.45
CA GLY A 265 -2.80 22.72 -22.15
C GLY A 265 -1.71 21.69 -21.89
N PHE A 266 -1.92 20.88 -20.85
CA PHE A 266 -1.04 19.76 -20.49
C PHE A 266 -1.59 18.43 -21.00
N ALA A 267 -0.74 17.61 -21.61
CA ALA A 267 -1.12 16.33 -22.22
C ALA A 267 -1.85 15.38 -21.26
N VAL A 268 -1.38 15.30 -20.01
CA VAL A 268 -2.01 14.50 -18.93
C VAL A 268 -3.48 14.84 -18.67
N ASN A 269 -3.93 16.04 -19.04
CA ASN A 269 -5.32 16.51 -18.89
C ASN A 269 -6.15 16.41 -20.19
N MET A 270 -5.51 16.10 -21.33
CA MET A 270 -6.16 15.91 -22.62
C MET A 270 -6.54 14.44 -22.91
N ILE A 271 -6.15 13.53 -22.02
CA ILE A 271 -6.52 12.12 -22.07
C ILE A 271 -7.76 11.92 -21.20
N ASN A 272 -8.83 11.39 -21.79
CA ASN A 272 -9.99 10.95 -21.04
C ASN A 272 -9.71 9.55 -20.46
N VAL A 273 -10.04 9.35 -19.19
CA VAL A 273 -9.84 8.10 -18.46
C VAL A 273 -11.20 7.49 -18.18
N GLU A 274 -11.31 6.17 -18.33
CA GLU A 274 -12.52 5.43 -18.00
C GLU A 274 -12.85 5.56 -16.52
N TYR A 275 -14.14 5.64 -16.18
CA TYR A 275 -14.60 5.95 -14.83
C TYR A 275 -14.06 4.99 -13.76
N MET A 276 -14.00 3.70 -14.09
CA MET A 276 -13.40 2.61 -13.27
C MET A 276 -11.95 2.88 -12.84
N ASN A 277 -11.24 3.71 -13.60
CA ASN A 277 -9.81 3.95 -13.46
C ASN A 277 -9.48 5.37 -12.91
N LEU A 278 -10.50 6.19 -12.62
CA LEU A 278 -10.34 7.55 -12.07
C LEU A 278 -10.10 7.60 -10.56
N PHE A 279 -10.51 6.58 -9.81
CA PHE A 279 -10.51 6.57 -8.34
C PHE A 279 -10.16 5.17 -7.81
N PHE A 280 -9.58 5.11 -6.60
CA PHE A 280 -9.44 3.89 -5.79
C PHE A 280 -8.72 2.69 -6.43
N LEU A 281 -7.99 2.92 -7.52
CA LEU A 281 -7.28 1.87 -8.25
C LEU A 281 -6.08 1.33 -7.45
N THR A 282 -5.34 2.24 -6.80
CA THR A 282 -4.21 1.89 -5.92
C THR A 282 -4.64 1.66 -4.47
N SER A 283 -3.81 0.95 -3.71
CA SER A 283 -4.00 0.72 -2.27
C SER A 283 -4.02 2.01 -1.42
N SER A 284 -3.55 3.12 -1.99
CA SER A 284 -3.59 4.50 -1.46
C SER A 284 -4.82 5.32 -1.87
N GLY A 285 -5.70 4.80 -2.74
CA GLY A 285 -6.91 5.49 -3.19
C GLY A 285 -6.75 6.27 -4.51
N HIS A 286 -5.54 6.39 -5.05
CA HIS A 286 -5.26 7.07 -6.32
C HIS A 286 -5.78 6.32 -7.55
N GLY A 287 -6.17 7.07 -8.59
CA GLY A 287 -6.50 6.58 -9.94
C GLY A 287 -5.33 6.68 -10.95
N LEU A 288 -5.60 6.39 -12.22
CA LEU A 288 -4.58 6.39 -13.29
C LEU A 288 -4.03 7.77 -13.65
N ARG A 289 -4.80 8.86 -13.46
CA ARG A 289 -4.36 10.18 -13.95
C ARG A 289 -3.17 10.70 -13.16
N GLU A 290 -3.28 10.70 -11.84
CA GLU A 290 -2.22 11.14 -10.94
C GLU A 290 -1.10 10.11 -10.78
N THR A 291 -1.34 8.84 -11.11
CA THR A 291 -0.31 7.79 -11.16
C THR A 291 0.23 7.64 -12.58
N LEU A 292 -0.22 6.64 -13.34
CA LEU A 292 0.28 6.28 -14.66
C LEU A 292 0.46 7.47 -15.60
N LEU A 293 -0.60 8.25 -15.86
CA LEU A 293 -0.57 9.29 -16.88
C LEU A 293 0.35 10.45 -16.50
N TYR A 294 0.37 10.87 -15.23
CA TYR A 294 1.33 11.85 -14.75
C TYR A 294 2.77 11.33 -14.78
N ASN A 295 2.99 10.02 -14.58
CA ASN A 295 4.35 9.46 -14.62
C ASN A 295 4.90 9.34 -16.06
N ILE A 296 4.05 9.13 -17.07
CA ILE A 296 4.48 9.03 -18.49
C ILE A 296 4.44 10.37 -19.25
N PHE A 297 3.60 11.33 -18.83
CA PHE A 297 3.51 12.66 -19.46
C PHE A 297 4.01 13.81 -18.59
N SER A 298 4.03 13.68 -17.27
CA SER A 298 4.37 14.75 -16.31
C SER A 298 3.69 16.07 -16.67
N ARG A 299 4.46 17.15 -16.85
CA ARG A 299 3.98 18.48 -17.29
C ARG A 299 4.18 18.70 -18.79
N LEU A 300 4.12 17.65 -19.62
CA LEU A 300 4.19 17.76 -21.09
C LEU A 300 3.17 18.78 -21.59
N GLN A 301 3.68 19.84 -22.22
CA GLN A 301 2.88 20.94 -22.76
C GLN A 301 2.51 20.68 -24.22
N VAL A 302 1.28 21.04 -24.61
CA VAL A 302 0.79 20.89 -25.98
C VAL A 302 0.58 22.27 -26.59
N TYR A 303 1.13 22.47 -27.80
CA TYR A 303 1.11 23.72 -28.53
C TYR A 303 0.42 23.59 -29.90
N LYS A 304 -0.16 24.68 -30.39
CA LYS A 304 -0.80 24.73 -31.71
C LYS A 304 0.22 24.55 -32.84
N THR A 305 1.32 25.30 -32.81
CA THR A 305 2.38 25.24 -33.83
C THR A 305 3.77 25.06 -33.21
N ARG A 306 4.73 24.65 -34.04
CA ARG A 306 6.13 24.51 -33.66
C ARG A 306 6.77 25.86 -33.35
N GLU A 307 6.32 26.93 -34.02
CA GLU A 307 6.78 28.29 -33.76
C GLU A 307 6.34 28.76 -32.36
N ASP A 308 5.05 28.63 -32.04
CA ASP A 308 4.51 28.88 -30.70
C ASP A 308 5.29 28.14 -29.60
N MET A 309 5.53 26.83 -29.81
CA MET A 309 6.29 25.98 -28.89
C MET A 309 7.74 26.47 -28.68
N LEU A 310 8.39 26.97 -29.73
CA LEU A 310 9.78 27.46 -29.66
C LEU A 310 9.86 28.84 -28.99
N LEU A 311 8.86 29.71 -29.18
CA LEU A 311 8.73 30.97 -28.44
C LEU A 311 8.52 30.70 -26.94
N ALA A 312 7.72 29.68 -26.61
CA ALA A 312 7.45 29.25 -25.24
C ALA A 312 8.59 28.46 -24.56
N ARG A 313 9.71 28.19 -25.26
CA ARG A 313 10.83 27.39 -24.76
C ARG A 313 11.33 27.74 -23.34
N PRO A 314 11.43 29.02 -22.91
CA PRO A 314 11.85 29.36 -21.55
C PRO A 314 10.88 28.87 -20.45
N CYS A 315 9.64 28.55 -20.81
CA CYS A 315 8.55 28.15 -19.90
C CYS A 315 8.27 26.63 -19.92
N ILE A 316 9.01 25.85 -20.71
CA ILE A 316 8.89 24.40 -20.81
C ILE A 316 9.85 23.76 -19.79
N SER A 317 9.30 23.14 -18.74
CA SER A 317 10.09 22.47 -17.69
C SER A 317 10.43 21.02 -18.04
N ASP A 318 9.48 20.30 -18.63
CA ASP A 318 9.54 18.84 -18.79
C ASP A 318 9.68 18.50 -20.27
N GLY A 319 8.61 18.65 -21.05
CA GLY A 319 8.62 18.45 -22.49
C GLY A 319 7.53 19.27 -23.17
N ALA A 320 7.58 19.31 -24.50
CA ALA A 320 6.51 19.90 -25.30
C ALA A 320 6.32 19.16 -26.63
N ILE A 321 5.08 19.18 -27.13
CA ILE A 321 4.72 18.79 -28.50
C ILE A 321 3.91 19.90 -29.16
N SER A 322 3.98 19.97 -30.49
CA SER A 322 3.10 20.81 -31.29
C SER A 322 2.30 19.99 -32.31
N LEU A 323 1.06 20.41 -32.60
CA LEU A 323 0.14 19.66 -33.48
C LEU A 323 0.62 19.55 -34.94
N ASP A 324 1.53 20.42 -35.37
CA ASP A 324 2.22 20.39 -36.66
C ASP A 324 3.50 19.51 -36.69
N GLY A 325 3.77 18.75 -35.62
CA GLY A 325 4.82 17.73 -35.60
C GLY A 325 6.14 18.11 -34.90
N GLY A 326 6.17 19.23 -34.17
CA GLY A 326 7.29 19.59 -33.30
C GLY A 326 7.32 18.80 -32.00
N MET A 327 8.52 18.54 -31.47
CA MET A 327 8.71 17.80 -30.22
C MET A 327 10.01 18.22 -29.50
N ILE A 328 9.88 18.45 -28.19
CA ILE A 328 10.94 18.70 -27.22
C ILE A 328 10.79 17.64 -26.13
N ARG A 329 11.80 16.80 -25.96
CA ARG A 329 11.79 15.67 -25.01
C ARG A 329 12.11 16.06 -23.59
N HIS A 330 13.04 17.01 -23.48
CA HIS A 330 13.54 17.62 -22.26
C HIS A 330 14.05 19.01 -22.64
N PRO A 331 14.10 20.01 -21.74
CA PRO A 331 15.00 21.15 -21.90
C PRO A 331 16.38 20.72 -22.43
N GLY A 332 16.75 21.21 -23.62
CA GLY A 332 18.00 20.86 -24.32
C GLY A 332 17.93 19.67 -25.28
N ILE A 333 16.90 18.80 -25.20
CA ILE A 333 16.75 17.62 -26.07
C ILE A 333 15.62 17.85 -27.09
N PHE A 334 16.03 18.18 -28.31
CA PHE A 334 15.12 18.40 -29.45
C PHE A 334 15.07 17.15 -30.34
N SER A 335 13.91 16.91 -30.95
CA SER A 335 13.76 15.88 -31.97
C SER A 335 13.47 16.52 -33.34
N LEU A 336 14.21 16.07 -34.35
CA LEU A 336 14.26 16.62 -35.71
C LEU A 336 14.23 15.49 -36.74
N GLY A 337 13.79 15.79 -37.96
CA GLY A 337 13.70 14.83 -39.07
C GLY A 337 12.31 14.24 -39.26
N SER A 338 12.17 13.37 -40.27
CA SER A 338 10.93 12.65 -40.55
C SER A 338 10.72 11.52 -39.54
N TRP A 339 9.58 11.52 -38.86
CA TRP A 339 9.21 10.48 -37.91
C TRP A 339 8.93 9.16 -38.61
N LYS A 340 9.43 8.04 -38.06
CA LYS A 340 8.94 6.71 -38.44
C LYS A 340 7.49 6.62 -37.98
N GLU A 341 6.58 6.29 -38.90
CA GLU A 341 5.16 6.25 -38.57
C GLU A 341 4.88 5.16 -37.53
N MET A 342 4.09 5.54 -36.53
CA MET A 342 3.66 4.68 -35.44
C MET A 342 2.17 4.41 -35.62
N ASN A 343 1.83 3.14 -35.84
CA ASN A 343 0.47 2.73 -36.15
C ASN A 343 -0.43 2.69 -34.92
N ILE A 344 0.14 2.35 -33.75
CA ILE A 344 -0.59 2.26 -32.48
C ILE A 344 -0.93 3.69 -32.00
N ARG A 345 -2.22 3.95 -31.80
CA ARG A 345 -2.76 5.22 -31.30
C ARG A 345 -3.56 4.98 -30.02
N PHE A 346 -3.88 6.04 -29.28
CA PHE A 346 -4.93 5.94 -28.26
C PHE A 346 -6.31 5.86 -28.92
N PRO A 347 -7.24 5.03 -28.42
CA PRO A 347 -8.61 4.97 -28.89
C PRO A 347 -9.33 6.30 -28.65
N ARG A 348 -10.37 6.57 -29.44
CA ARG A 348 -11.21 7.76 -29.24
C ARG A 348 -12.14 7.56 -28.05
N SER A 349 -12.50 8.66 -27.40
CA SER A 349 -13.60 8.69 -26.44
C SER A 349 -14.90 8.97 -27.20
N SER A 350 -15.98 8.32 -26.78
CA SER A 350 -17.32 8.75 -27.21
C SER A 350 -17.90 9.73 -26.20
N ALA A 351 -18.72 10.65 -26.69
CA ALA A 351 -19.49 11.57 -25.87
C ALA A 351 -20.66 10.83 -25.18
N SER A 352 -20.35 9.96 -24.22
CA SER A 352 -21.31 9.37 -23.29
C SER A 352 -21.13 10.00 -21.92
N SER A 353 -21.89 11.06 -21.64
CA SER A 353 -22.09 11.54 -20.28
C SER A 353 -23.14 10.64 -19.62
N ALA A 354 -22.70 9.60 -18.90
CA ALA A 354 -23.57 8.87 -18.01
C ALA A 354 -24.26 9.86 -17.02
N PRO A 355 -25.52 9.62 -16.61
CA PRO A 355 -26.20 10.52 -15.68
C PRO A 355 -25.38 10.71 -14.40
N SER A 356 -25.22 11.94 -13.91
CA SER A 356 -24.33 12.27 -12.78
C SER A 356 -24.52 11.37 -11.56
N LYS A 357 -25.77 11.03 -11.24
CA LYS A 357 -26.15 10.13 -10.15
C LYS A 357 -25.71 8.67 -10.35
N TYR A 358 -25.64 8.19 -11.59
CA TYR A 358 -25.10 6.87 -11.90
C TYR A 358 -23.60 6.84 -11.55
N SER A 359 -22.81 7.79 -12.07
CA SER A 359 -21.37 7.87 -11.79
C SER A 359 -21.09 8.06 -10.31
N GLU A 360 -21.88 8.87 -9.59
CA GLU A 360 -21.73 9.01 -8.14
C GLU A 360 -21.98 7.69 -7.38
N THR A 361 -23.00 6.93 -7.75
CA THR A 361 -23.29 5.60 -7.17
C THR A 361 -22.15 4.61 -7.47
N GLU A 362 -21.61 4.66 -8.69
CA GLU A 362 -20.47 3.86 -9.14
C GLU A 362 -19.17 4.21 -8.36
N LYS A 363 -18.96 5.50 -8.06
CA LYS A 363 -17.87 5.98 -7.19
C LYS A 363 -17.96 5.39 -5.79
N GLN A 364 -19.14 5.47 -5.19
CA GLN A 364 -19.40 4.96 -3.84
C GLN A 364 -19.16 3.44 -3.80
N LEU A 365 -19.57 2.71 -4.85
CA LEU A 365 -19.31 1.28 -4.97
C LEU A 365 -17.81 0.95 -5.04
N MET A 366 -17.00 1.72 -5.79
CA MET A 366 -15.54 1.57 -5.80
C MET A 366 -14.92 1.89 -4.44
N GLU A 367 -15.33 3.00 -3.81
CA GLU A 367 -14.85 3.40 -2.49
C GLU A 367 -15.14 2.33 -1.43
N MET A 368 -16.33 1.72 -1.45
CA MET A 368 -16.69 0.64 -0.53
C MET A 368 -15.89 -0.63 -0.78
N ARG A 369 -15.67 -1.03 -2.05
CA ARG A 369 -14.78 -2.16 -2.40
C ARG A 369 -13.35 -1.91 -1.90
N TRP A 370 -12.82 -0.70 -2.09
CA TRP A 370 -11.50 -0.31 -1.61
C TRP A 370 -11.39 -0.29 -0.08
N LYS A 371 -12.39 0.26 0.62
CA LYS A 371 -12.50 0.20 2.09
C LYS A 371 -12.53 -1.25 2.60
N LYS A 372 -13.18 -2.16 1.87
CA LYS A 372 -13.17 -3.59 2.18
C LYS A 372 -11.76 -4.20 2.01
N GLU A 373 -11.06 -3.90 0.91
CA GLU A 373 -9.66 -4.35 0.73
C GLU A 373 -8.76 -3.87 1.89
N LYS A 374 -8.85 -2.58 2.27
CA LYS A 374 -8.13 -2.02 3.44
C LYS A 374 -8.48 -2.77 4.74
N MET A 375 -9.76 -3.03 4.98
CA MET A 375 -10.21 -3.73 6.20
C MET A 375 -9.75 -5.19 6.26
N GLU A 376 -9.62 -5.86 5.11
CA GLU A 376 -9.03 -7.21 5.04
C GLU A 376 -7.52 -7.20 5.28
N GLU A 377 -6.80 -6.13 4.94
CA GLU A 377 -5.41 -5.92 5.38
C GLU A 377 -5.33 -5.68 6.90
N ASP A 378 -6.19 -4.84 7.47
CA ASP A 378 -6.22 -4.57 8.92
C ASP A 378 -6.53 -5.84 9.72
N MET A 379 -7.48 -6.66 9.26
CA MET A 379 -7.76 -7.96 9.88
C MET A 379 -6.54 -8.89 9.86
N LYS A 380 -5.74 -8.90 8.78
CA LYS A 380 -4.49 -9.68 8.72
C LYS A 380 -3.42 -9.13 9.67
N ARG A 381 -3.27 -7.79 9.75
CA ARG A 381 -2.36 -7.13 10.70
C ARG A 381 -2.72 -7.47 12.15
N GLU A 382 -3.98 -7.32 12.51
CA GLU A 382 -4.48 -7.58 13.87
C GLU A 382 -4.39 -9.07 14.24
N GLN A 383 -4.61 -9.99 13.28
CA GLN A 383 -4.42 -11.42 13.48
C GLN A 383 -2.95 -11.77 13.76
N ALA A 384 -1.99 -11.17 13.03
CA ALA A 384 -0.57 -11.37 13.29
C ALA A 384 -0.15 -10.86 14.69
N LEU A 385 -0.71 -9.73 15.16
CA LEU A 385 -0.50 -9.22 16.51
C LEU A 385 -1.08 -10.15 17.58
N LEU A 386 -2.29 -10.68 17.36
CA LEU A 386 -2.92 -11.68 18.23
C LEU A 386 -2.06 -12.95 18.37
N ASP A 387 -1.56 -13.47 17.24
CA ASP A 387 -0.76 -14.70 17.25
C ASP A 387 0.62 -14.49 17.89
N ALA A 388 1.24 -13.32 17.68
CA ALA A 388 2.45 -12.92 18.41
C ALA A 388 2.21 -12.80 19.92
N ALA A 389 1.11 -12.17 20.35
CA ALA A 389 0.74 -12.03 21.75
C ALA A 389 0.45 -13.39 22.41
N ARG A 390 -0.23 -14.30 21.71
CA ARG A 390 -0.46 -15.69 22.15
C ARG A 390 0.83 -16.48 22.30
N HIS A 391 1.76 -16.36 21.34
CA HIS A 391 3.08 -16.99 21.44
C HIS A 391 3.89 -16.45 22.62
N GLN A 392 3.89 -15.13 22.84
CA GLN A 392 4.55 -14.50 23.98
C GLN A 392 3.94 -14.94 25.32
N PHE A 393 2.61 -15.01 25.41
CA PHE A 393 1.91 -15.51 26.60
C PHE A 393 2.27 -16.97 26.91
N GLN A 394 2.29 -17.85 25.90
CA GLN A 394 2.64 -19.25 26.09
C GLN A 394 4.07 -19.42 26.59
N ARG A 395 5.05 -18.70 26.02
CA ARG A 395 6.43 -18.67 26.53
C ARG A 395 6.51 -18.18 27.98
N LYS A 396 5.90 -17.04 28.30
CA LYS A 396 5.85 -16.48 29.67
C LYS A 396 5.21 -17.44 30.67
N LYS A 397 4.23 -18.22 30.23
CA LYS A 397 3.56 -19.24 31.05
C LYS A 397 4.49 -20.41 31.35
N GLU A 398 5.27 -20.86 30.36
CA GLU A 398 6.30 -21.89 30.54
C GLU A 398 7.43 -21.41 31.47
N GLU A 399 7.91 -20.16 31.28
CA GLU A 399 8.87 -19.49 32.18
C GLU A 399 8.34 -19.45 33.63
N PHE A 400 7.07 -19.07 33.84
CA PHE A 400 6.44 -19.00 35.16
C PHE A 400 6.25 -20.38 35.81
N VAL A 401 5.81 -21.39 35.05
CA VAL A 401 5.67 -22.77 35.56
C VAL A 401 7.04 -23.35 35.96
N LYS A 402 8.09 -23.09 35.16
CA LYS A 402 9.46 -23.48 35.49
C LYS A 402 9.95 -22.79 36.77
N PHE A 403 9.74 -21.48 36.90
CA PHE A 403 10.09 -20.72 38.09
C PHE A 403 9.40 -21.25 39.36
N LEU A 404 8.12 -21.66 39.27
CA LEU A 404 7.40 -22.27 40.38
C LEU A 404 7.96 -23.67 40.75
N ALA A 405 8.37 -24.48 39.77
CA ALA A 405 9.00 -25.77 40.01
C ALA A 405 10.38 -25.64 40.70
N GLU A 406 11.19 -24.66 40.28
CA GLU A 406 12.49 -24.36 40.90
C GLU A 406 12.31 -23.80 42.33
N SER A 407 11.36 -22.88 42.52
CA SER A 407 11.08 -22.28 43.84
C SER A 407 10.52 -23.29 44.86
N SER A 408 9.66 -24.21 44.42
CA SER A 408 9.12 -25.28 45.28
C SER A 408 10.19 -26.33 45.64
N SER A 409 11.10 -26.63 44.71
CA SER A 409 12.27 -27.48 44.98
C SER A 409 13.18 -26.87 46.06
N TYR A 410 13.39 -25.54 46.03
CA TYR A 410 14.16 -24.83 47.05
C TYR A 410 13.45 -24.83 48.42
N ALA A 411 12.13 -24.59 48.44
CA ALA A 411 11.35 -24.62 49.68
C ALA A 411 11.35 -26.01 50.36
N ALA A 412 11.36 -27.10 49.58
CA ALA A 412 11.45 -28.46 50.10
C ALA A 412 12.83 -28.80 50.71
N GLN A 413 13.88 -28.02 50.40
CA GLN A 413 15.25 -28.24 50.88
C GLN A 413 15.57 -27.48 52.19
N GLN A 414 14.64 -26.71 52.77
CA GLN A 414 14.82 -26.04 54.06
C GLN A 414 13.94 -26.57 55.22
N PRO A 415 14.26 -27.75 55.79
CA PRO A 415 13.61 -28.24 57.00
C PRO A 415 14.40 -27.86 58.28
N HIS A 416 14.26 -26.63 58.80
CA HIS A 416 14.23 -26.33 60.26
C HIS A 416 14.20 -24.83 60.62
N MET A 417 12.99 -24.34 60.88
CA MET A 417 12.61 -23.32 61.87
C MET A 417 11.14 -23.60 62.26
N HIS A 418 10.67 -23.54 63.51
CA HIS A 418 11.29 -23.41 64.84
C HIS A 418 10.30 -24.02 65.87
N PRO A 419 10.70 -24.46 67.09
CA PRO A 419 10.73 -23.49 68.20
C PRO A 419 11.79 -23.77 69.29
N MET A 420 12.55 -22.74 69.69
CA MET A 420 13.44 -22.80 70.87
C MET A 420 12.92 -21.91 72.02
N GLN A 421 11.67 -22.13 72.44
CA GLN A 421 11.11 -21.57 73.68
C GLN A 421 11.05 -22.66 74.77
N GLN A 422 12.18 -23.00 75.41
CA GLN A 422 12.12 -23.71 76.72
C GLN A 422 13.39 -23.75 77.58
N GLN A 423 14.54 -23.21 77.15
CA GLN A 423 15.82 -23.47 77.84
C GLN A 423 16.57 -22.22 78.36
N GLN A 424 15.85 -21.24 78.93
CA GLN A 424 16.46 -20.05 79.53
C GLN A 424 15.86 -19.67 80.91
N GLN A 425 15.45 -20.66 81.72
CA GLN A 425 14.93 -20.44 83.09
C GLN A 425 15.59 -21.29 84.20
N GLN A 426 16.68 -22.02 83.92
CA GLN A 426 17.37 -22.87 84.91
C GLN A 426 18.87 -22.56 85.14
N GLN A 427 19.35 -21.38 84.76
CA GLN A 427 20.69 -20.90 85.13
C GLN A 427 20.64 -19.50 85.77
N GLN A 428 20.02 -19.42 86.96
CA GLN A 428 20.23 -18.29 87.89
C GLN A 428 19.86 -18.62 89.35
N GLN A 429 20.49 -19.67 89.87
CA GLN A 429 20.82 -19.87 91.29
C GLN A 429 22.27 -20.41 91.26
N GLN A 430 23.27 -19.94 92.03
CA GLN A 430 23.25 -19.50 93.43
C GLN A 430 24.46 -18.51 93.71
N PRO A 431 24.91 -18.19 94.95
CA PRO A 431 25.09 -16.78 95.38
C PRO A 431 26.54 -16.35 95.74
N MET A 432 26.75 -15.08 96.14
CA MET A 432 27.67 -14.66 97.24
C MET A 432 27.71 -13.12 97.51
N HIS A 433 26.99 -12.67 98.55
CA HIS A 433 27.45 -11.82 99.70
C HIS A 433 28.13 -10.42 99.52
N PRO A 434 28.29 -9.57 100.58
CA PRO A 434 27.71 -8.21 100.55
C PRO A 434 28.61 -7.02 100.99
N MET A 435 28.16 -5.80 100.73
CA MET A 435 28.41 -4.55 101.51
C MET A 435 27.31 -3.54 101.13
N GLN A 436 26.50 -2.99 102.06
CA GLN A 436 26.74 -1.74 102.81
C GLN A 436 27.22 -0.57 101.92
N GLN A 437 26.64 0.64 101.94
CA GLN A 437 25.79 1.29 102.96
C GLN A 437 25.11 2.56 102.38
N ASN A 438 23.97 3.00 102.95
CA ASN A 438 23.55 4.43 103.10
C ASN A 438 23.24 5.30 101.83
N HIS A 439 22.35 6.30 101.84
CA HIS A 439 21.22 6.72 102.71
C HIS A 439 20.40 7.83 101.98
N PHE A 440 19.23 8.22 102.52
CA PHE A 440 18.33 9.34 102.10
C PHE A 440 17.65 9.22 100.71
N MET A 441 16.32 9.23 100.49
CA MET A 441 15.11 9.85 101.12
C MET A 441 14.65 11.14 100.41
N ASN A 442 13.31 11.29 100.33
CA ASN A 442 12.51 12.39 99.76
C ASN A 442 12.24 12.32 98.24
N ARG A 443 10.98 12.47 97.78
CA ARG A 443 9.70 12.57 98.52
C ARG A 443 8.53 12.15 97.64
#